data_AF-A0AAV0Q8L3-F1
#
_entry.id   AF-A0AAV0Q8L3-F1
#
_cell.length_a   1.000
_cell.length_b   1.000
_cell.length_c   1.000
_cell.angle_alpha   90.00
_cell.angle_beta   90.00
_cell.angle_gamma   90.00
#
_symmetry.space_group_name_H-M   'P 1'
#
loop_
_entity.id
_entity.type
_entity.pdbx_description
1 polymer ?
#
loop_
_entity_poly.entity_id
_entity_poly.type
_entity_poly.pdbx_seq_one_letter_code
_entity_poly.pdbx_strand_id
1 'polypeptide(L)'
;MPRRETPTSTAAPFLLLLHLLLLSPPTNVHAVQPPTTSPIKTVVVLVMENRSFDHMLGWMKKLNPEINGADGSQWNPLNTSDPESSRLYFRDQAHYVDPDPGHSFQAIREQIFGSNDSSNKDPPPMNGFAQQALSMDPSANMSRDVMNGFHPDSVAVYKALVSEFAVFDR
;
A
#
# COMPACT_ATOMS: atom_id res chain seq x y z
N MET A 1 78.10 31.40 -38.18
CA MET A 1 76.72 30.87 -38.27
C MET A 1 76.32 30.29 -36.92
N PRO A 2 75.14 30.61 -36.37
CA PRO A 2 74.83 30.41 -34.95
C PRO A 2 74.03 29.13 -34.65
N ARG A 3 74.09 28.78 -33.35
CA ARG A 3 73.12 28.04 -32.51
C ARG A 3 72.85 26.56 -32.77
N ARG A 4 73.00 25.78 -31.69
CA ARG A 4 71.94 24.86 -31.26
C ARG A 4 71.93 24.76 -29.74
N GLU A 5 70.88 25.33 -29.14
CA GLU A 5 70.50 25.07 -27.75
C GLU A 5 69.90 23.66 -27.68
N THR A 6 70.24 22.94 -26.61
CA THR A 6 69.70 21.61 -26.30
C THR A 6 68.31 21.76 -25.66
N PRO A 7 67.28 21.02 -26.13
CA PRO A 7 65.95 21.11 -25.56
C PRO A 7 65.88 20.37 -24.21
N THR A 8 65.32 21.03 -23.20
CA THR A 8 64.92 20.46 -21.92
C THR A 8 63.75 19.50 -22.12
N SER A 9 63.90 18.27 -21.63
CA SER A 9 62.89 17.21 -21.73
C SER A 9 61.68 17.50 -20.83
N THR A 10 60.53 17.77 -21.44
CA THR A 10 59.23 18.00 -20.79
C THR A 10 58.34 16.74 -20.76
N ALA A 11 58.93 15.54 -20.79
CA ALA A 11 58.18 14.28 -20.88
C ALA A 11 57.56 13.80 -19.55
N ALA A 12 58.06 14.28 -18.40
CA ALA A 12 57.64 13.80 -17.07
C ALA A 12 56.15 14.05 -16.69
N PRO A 13 55.51 15.20 -16.97
CA PRO A 13 54.12 15.42 -16.56
C PRO A 13 53.10 14.63 -17.39
N PHE A 14 53.45 14.22 -18.61
CA PHE A 14 52.57 13.44 -19.48
C PHE A 14 52.42 11.99 -19.03
N LEU A 15 53.52 11.37 -18.56
CA LEU A 15 53.50 10.00 -18.03
C LEU A 15 52.72 9.91 -16.72
N LEU A 16 52.79 10.94 -15.87
CA LEU A 16 52.05 10.99 -14.60
C LEU A 16 50.53 11.10 -14.83
N LEU A 17 50.11 11.90 -15.80
CA LEU A 17 48.70 12.04 -16.17
C LEU A 17 48.12 10.74 -16.77
N LEU A 18 48.92 10.02 -17.56
CA LEU A 18 48.52 8.72 -18.14
C LEU A 18 48.36 7.63 -17.07
N HIS A 19 49.23 7.62 -16.05
CA HIS A 19 49.11 6.66 -14.93
C HIS A 19 47.89 6.97 -14.05
N LEU A 20 47.59 8.25 -13.80
CA LEU A 20 46.39 8.67 -13.06
C LEU A 20 45.09 8.28 -13.75
N LEU A 21 45.04 8.29 -15.09
CA LEU A 21 43.86 7.85 -15.86
C LEU A 21 43.64 6.32 -15.80
N LEU A 22 44.72 5.53 -15.70
CA LEU A 22 44.67 4.06 -15.63
C LEU A 22 44.30 3.50 -14.24
N LEU A 23 44.41 4.33 -13.19
CA LEU A 23 44.05 3.98 -11.80
C LEU A 23 42.62 4.39 -11.42
N SER A 24 41.88 4.99 -12.35
CA SER A 24 40.44 5.24 -12.17
C SER A 24 39.72 3.88 -12.07
N PRO A 25 38.98 3.58 -10.98
CA PRO A 25 38.12 2.41 -10.98
C PRO A 25 37.15 2.52 -12.16
N PRO A 26 36.83 1.42 -12.86
CA PRO A 26 35.83 1.45 -13.90
C PRO A 26 34.56 2.03 -13.27
N THR A 27 34.09 3.16 -13.80
CA THR A 27 32.74 3.61 -13.50
C THR A 27 31.84 2.44 -13.85
N ASN A 28 31.09 1.93 -12.88
CA ASN A 28 29.98 1.02 -13.14
C ASN A 28 28.98 1.79 -13.99
N VAL A 29 29.21 1.80 -15.31
CA VAL A 29 28.18 2.07 -16.28
C VAL A 29 27.20 0.94 -16.04
N HIS A 30 26.19 1.19 -15.22
CA HIS A 30 25.03 0.32 -15.18
C HIS A 30 24.56 0.29 -16.63
N ALA A 31 24.82 -0.82 -17.30
CA ALA A 31 24.22 -1.08 -18.59
C ALA A 31 22.73 -0.83 -18.36
N VAL A 32 22.20 0.21 -18.99
CA VAL A 32 20.76 0.41 -19.06
C VAL A 32 20.25 -0.87 -19.68
N GLN A 33 19.67 -1.75 -18.86
CA GLN A 33 19.06 -2.95 -19.39
C GLN A 33 18.06 -2.49 -20.45
N PRO A 34 18.10 -3.06 -21.66
CA PRO A 34 17.11 -2.71 -22.66
C PRO A 34 15.72 -2.92 -22.03
N PRO A 35 14.76 -2.01 -22.24
CA PRO A 35 13.44 -2.14 -21.65
C PRO A 35 12.92 -3.54 -21.97
N THR A 36 12.68 -4.33 -20.94
CA THR A 36 12.11 -5.65 -21.09
C THR A 36 10.75 -5.44 -21.72
N THR A 37 10.60 -5.91 -22.96
CA THR A 37 9.31 -5.83 -23.65
C THR A 37 8.37 -6.78 -22.92
N SER A 38 7.42 -6.22 -22.17
CA SER A 38 6.40 -7.02 -21.50
C SER A 38 5.64 -7.82 -22.56
N PRO A 39 5.38 -9.13 -22.35
CA PRO A 39 4.58 -9.92 -23.28
C PRO A 39 3.10 -9.48 -23.30
N ILE A 40 2.67 -8.62 -22.38
CA ILE A 40 1.29 -8.13 -22.26
C ILE A 40 1.02 -7.13 -23.40
N LYS A 41 0.11 -7.50 -24.30
CA LYS A 41 -0.32 -6.65 -25.44
C LYS A 41 -1.60 -5.86 -25.17
N THR A 42 -2.39 -6.29 -24.18
CA THR A 42 -3.69 -5.71 -23.88
C THR A 42 -3.93 -5.77 -22.38
N VAL A 43 -4.37 -4.65 -21.82
CA VAL A 43 -4.77 -4.53 -20.42
C VAL A 43 -6.25 -4.19 -20.40
N VAL A 44 -7.03 -5.02 -19.70
CA VAL A 44 -8.43 -4.74 -19.41
C VAL A 44 -8.51 -4.33 -17.94
N VAL A 45 -9.08 -3.16 -17.68
CA VAL A 45 -9.26 -2.65 -16.31
C VAL A 45 -10.75 -2.70 -15.99
N LEU A 46 -11.11 -3.58 -15.06
CA LEU A 46 -12.44 -3.60 -14.45
C LEU A 46 -12.38 -2.81 -13.14
N VAL A 47 -13.07 -1.68 -13.09
CA VAL A 47 -13.15 -0.83 -11.89
C VAL A 47 -14.43 -1.18 -11.15
N MET A 48 -14.26 -1.60 -9.90
CA MET A 48 -15.36 -1.85 -8.97
C MET A 48 -15.54 -0.65 -8.05
N GLU A 49 -16.73 -0.50 -7.45
CA GLU A 49 -17.09 0.66 -6.63
C GLU A 49 -17.36 0.25 -5.17
N ASN A 50 -17.19 1.21 -4.25
CA ASN A 50 -17.74 1.24 -2.88
C ASN A 50 -17.49 0.00 -2.01
N ARG A 51 -16.33 -0.65 -2.18
CA ARG A 51 -15.93 -1.81 -1.38
C ARG A 51 -14.45 -1.73 -1.04
N SER A 52 -14.13 -1.75 0.26
CA SER A 52 -12.76 -1.76 0.73
C SER A 52 -12.11 -3.14 0.54
N PHE A 53 -10.78 -3.19 0.61
CA PHE A 53 -10.04 -4.45 0.52
C PHE A 53 -10.51 -5.45 1.58
N ASP A 54 -10.53 -5.06 2.86
CA ASP A 54 -10.90 -5.97 3.94
C ASP A 54 -12.34 -6.47 3.83
N HIS A 55 -13.22 -5.63 3.30
CA HIS A 55 -14.62 -5.99 3.09
C HIS A 55 -14.80 -7.07 2.02
N MET A 56 -14.02 -7.05 0.93
CA MET A 56 -14.12 -8.06 -0.13
C MET A 56 -13.17 -9.24 0.06
N LEU A 57 -11.93 -8.96 0.42
CA LEU A 57 -10.80 -9.88 0.37
C LEU A 57 -10.12 -10.11 1.73
N GLY A 58 -10.47 -9.35 2.77
CA GLY A 58 -9.81 -9.44 4.08
C GLY A 58 -9.79 -10.86 4.64
N TRP A 59 -10.90 -11.58 4.51
CA TRP A 59 -11.02 -12.97 4.99
C TRP A 59 -10.42 -14.03 4.06
N MET A 60 -9.93 -13.64 2.88
CA MET A 60 -9.19 -14.54 1.98
C MET A 60 -7.83 -14.94 2.56
N LYS A 61 -7.36 -14.26 3.63
CA LYS A 61 -6.21 -14.70 4.43
C LYS A 61 -6.34 -16.13 4.95
N LYS A 62 -7.59 -16.61 5.18
CA LYS A 62 -7.88 -18.01 5.52
C LYS A 62 -7.46 -19.01 4.43
N LEU A 63 -7.42 -18.56 3.17
CA LEU A 63 -7.05 -19.35 1.99
C LEU A 63 -5.59 -19.17 1.62
N ASN A 64 -5.11 -17.92 1.66
CA ASN A 64 -3.71 -17.56 1.42
C ASN A 64 -3.19 -16.71 2.59
N PRO A 65 -2.42 -17.31 3.52
CA PRO A 65 -1.86 -16.59 4.68
C PRO A 65 -0.92 -15.43 4.35
N GLU A 66 -0.41 -15.33 3.11
CA GLU A 66 0.46 -14.21 2.68
C GLU A 66 -0.32 -12.91 2.49
N ILE A 67 -1.64 -12.97 2.32
CA ILE A 67 -2.50 -11.80 2.19
C ILE A 67 -2.50 -11.02 3.50
N ASN A 68 -2.27 -9.72 3.40
CA ASN A 68 -2.41 -8.75 4.48
C ASN A 68 -3.89 -8.45 4.78
N GLY A 69 -4.61 -9.47 5.24
CA GLY A 69 -6.04 -9.41 5.57
C GLY A 69 -6.35 -9.68 7.04
N ALA A 70 -7.64 -9.86 7.31
CA ALA A 70 -8.19 -10.05 8.65
C ALA A 70 -7.97 -11.46 9.21
N ASP A 71 -7.82 -11.54 10.53
CA ASP A 71 -7.73 -12.78 11.30
C ASP A 71 -8.73 -12.83 12.46
N GLY A 72 -9.59 -11.80 12.58
CA GLY A 72 -10.62 -11.69 13.61
C GLY A 72 -10.15 -11.02 14.90
N SER A 73 -8.88 -10.64 14.98
CA SER A 73 -8.34 -9.83 16.09
C SER A 73 -8.63 -8.34 15.93
N GLN A 74 -8.96 -7.87 14.73
CA GLN A 74 -9.25 -6.47 14.42
C GLN A 74 -10.58 -6.03 15.04
N TRP A 75 -10.64 -4.81 15.57
CA TRP A 75 -11.84 -4.23 16.17
C TRP A 75 -11.79 -2.70 16.15
N ASN A 76 -12.95 -2.06 16.32
CA ASN A 76 -13.10 -0.61 16.51
C ASN A 76 -14.02 -0.32 17.70
N PRO A 77 -13.75 0.72 18.50
CA PRO A 77 -14.70 1.20 19.52
C PRO A 77 -15.87 1.95 18.87
N LEU A 78 -17.02 1.97 19.54
CA LEU A 78 -18.13 2.85 19.14
C LEU A 78 -17.87 4.33 19.41
N ASN A 79 -16.96 4.64 20.35
CA ASN A 79 -16.50 5.98 20.69
C ASN A 79 -15.01 5.93 21.03
N THR A 80 -14.18 6.61 20.23
CA THR A 80 -12.72 6.61 20.35
C THR A 80 -12.21 7.44 21.52
N SER A 81 -13.04 8.34 22.06
CA SER A 81 -12.70 9.19 23.21
C SER A 81 -13.07 8.55 24.55
N ASP A 82 -13.81 7.43 24.52
CA ASP A 82 -14.23 6.68 25.70
C ASP A 82 -13.44 5.36 25.81
N PRO A 83 -12.52 5.23 26.78
CA PRO A 83 -11.74 4.01 26.98
C PRO A 83 -12.59 2.76 27.27
N GLU A 84 -13.79 2.93 27.82
CA GLU A 84 -14.71 1.84 28.18
C GLU A 84 -15.75 1.57 27.06
N SER A 85 -15.58 2.20 25.90
CA SER A 85 -16.50 2.03 24.78
C SER A 85 -16.58 0.58 24.32
N SER A 86 -17.79 0.15 23.96
CA SER A 86 -18.02 -1.18 23.38
C SER A 86 -17.18 -1.38 22.13
N ARG A 87 -16.53 -2.54 22.04
CA ARG A 87 -15.72 -2.94 20.90
C ARG A 87 -16.54 -3.74 19.91
N LEU A 88 -16.58 -3.30 18.66
CA LEU A 88 -17.06 -4.09 17.54
C LEU A 88 -15.88 -4.74 16.86
N TYR A 89 -15.85 -6.07 16.89
CA TYR A 89 -14.82 -6.84 16.22
C TYR A 89 -15.17 -7.04 14.75
N PHE A 90 -14.16 -7.04 13.89
CA PHE A 90 -14.32 -7.35 12.48
C PHE A 90 -14.69 -8.83 12.30
N ARG A 91 -15.74 -9.10 11.52
CA ARG A 91 -16.29 -10.44 11.28
C ARG A 91 -16.52 -10.70 9.79
N ASP A 92 -16.81 -11.94 9.43
CA ASP A 92 -17.02 -12.41 8.05
C ASP A 92 -18.51 -12.55 7.69
N GLN A 93 -19.36 -11.70 8.27
CA GLN A 93 -20.82 -11.79 8.17
C GLN A 93 -21.43 -10.73 7.26
N ALA A 94 -20.67 -10.17 6.30
CA ALA A 94 -21.19 -9.18 5.37
C ALA A 94 -22.31 -9.75 4.47
N HIS A 95 -23.24 -8.89 4.06
CA HIS A 95 -24.36 -9.25 3.22
C HIS A 95 -24.26 -8.57 1.85
N TYR A 96 -24.96 -9.08 0.84
CA TYR A 96 -24.89 -8.49 -0.51
C TYR A 96 -25.48 -7.07 -0.57
N VAL A 97 -26.39 -6.75 0.35
CA VAL A 97 -27.01 -5.44 0.48
C VAL A 97 -26.56 -4.86 1.81
N ASP A 98 -25.44 -4.15 1.76
CA ASP A 98 -24.87 -3.45 2.91
C ASP A 98 -25.11 -1.93 2.79
N PRO A 99 -25.20 -1.21 3.92
CA PRO A 99 -25.32 0.24 3.92
C PRO A 99 -24.14 0.92 3.21
N ASP A 100 -24.37 2.16 2.76
CA ASP A 100 -23.35 3.02 2.15
C ASP A 100 -22.76 3.95 3.23
N PRO A 101 -21.63 3.58 3.88
CA PRO A 101 -21.01 4.41 4.90
C PRO A 101 -20.41 5.67 4.30
N GLY A 102 -20.08 6.62 5.17
CA GLY A 102 -19.51 7.90 4.77
C GLY A 102 -18.21 7.70 3.98
N HIS A 103 -18.19 8.15 2.73
CA HIS A 103 -17.03 8.06 1.84
C HIS A 103 -16.50 9.44 1.41
N SER A 104 -16.88 10.50 2.13
CA SER A 104 -16.30 11.85 1.97
C SER A 104 -14.92 11.93 2.62
N PHE A 105 -14.08 12.88 2.20
CA PHE A 105 -12.75 13.09 2.81
C PHE A 105 -12.81 13.28 4.33
N GLN A 106 -13.84 13.97 4.82
CA GLN A 106 -14.05 14.20 6.26
C GLN A 106 -14.40 12.89 6.98
N ALA A 107 -15.30 12.09 6.41
CA ALA A 107 -15.67 10.79 6.96
C ALA A 107 -14.47 9.84 6.98
N ILE A 108 -13.76 9.71 5.86
CA ILE A 108 -12.57 8.84 5.74
C ILE A 108 -11.48 9.26 6.73
N ARG A 109 -11.25 10.56 6.93
CA ARG A 109 -10.32 11.05 7.95
C ARG A 109 -10.74 10.59 9.35
N GLU A 110 -12.02 10.72 9.70
CA GLU A 110 -12.50 10.24 11.00
C GLU A 110 -12.35 8.72 11.14
N GLN A 111 -12.68 7.96 10.10
CA GLN A 111 -12.52 6.50 10.10
C GLN A 111 -11.06 6.07 10.36
N ILE A 112 -10.11 6.70 9.68
CA ILE A 112 -8.67 6.40 9.79
C ILE A 112 -8.08 6.86 11.12
N PHE A 113 -8.44 8.06 11.61
CA PHE A 113 -7.78 8.68 12.75
C PHE A 113 -8.58 8.62 14.06
N GLY A 114 -9.83 8.19 14.01
CA GLY A 114 -10.77 8.19 15.12
C GLY A 114 -11.27 9.58 15.54
N SER A 115 -10.81 10.63 14.87
CA SER A 115 -11.19 12.02 15.13
C SER A 115 -10.89 12.89 13.90
N ASN A 116 -11.29 14.16 13.95
CA ASN A 116 -10.91 15.15 12.93
C ASN A 116 -9.45 15.62 13.04
N ASP A 117 -8.75 15.25 14.11
CA ASP A 117 -7.34 15.57 14.31
C ASP A 117 -6.46 14.40 13.84
N SER A 118 -5.78 14.63 12.72
CA SER A 118 -4.80 13.72 12.11
C SER A 118 -3.36 14.06 12.47
N SER A 119 -3.12 15.10 13.29
CA SER A 119 -1.75 15.51 13.64
C SER A 119 -1.07 14.44 14.50
N ASN A 120 0.21 14.16 14.19
CA ASN A 120 1.08 13.26 14.96
C ASN A 120 0.58 11.82 15.19
N LYS A 121 -0.25 11.30 14.28
CA LYS A 121 -0.75 9.92 14.31
C LYS A 121 -0.16 9.11 13.16
N ASP A 122 1.09 8.66 13.33
CA ASP A 122 1.79 7.79 12.40
C ASP A 122 2.38 6.56 13.13
N PRO A 123 1.89 5.33 12.90
CA PRO A 123 0.81 5.00 11.96
C PRO A 123 -0.56 5.49 12.44
N PRO A 124 -1.53 5.69 11.51
CA PRO A 124 -2.89 6.03 11.88
C PRO A 124 -3.53 4.90 12.71
N PRO A 125 -4.36 5.20 13.73
CA PRO A 125 -4.95 4.20 14.60
C PRO A 125 -5.96 3.24 13.94
N MET A 126 -6.57 3.62 12.82
CA MET A 126 -7.59 2.84 12.10
C MET A 126 -8.80 2.45 12.96
N ASN A 127 -9.20 3.33 13.88
CA ASN A 127 -10.14 3.02 14.98
C ASN A 127 -11.47 3.81 14.94
N GLY A 128 -11.75 4.54 13.87
CA GLY A 128 -12.95 5.39 13.77
C GLY A 128 -14.08 4.85 12.91
N PHE A 129 -13.96 3.69 12.27
CA PHE A 129 -14.95 3.13 11.34
C PHE A 129 -16.32 2.94 11.99
N ALA A 130 -16.36 2.28 13.15
CA ALA A 130 -17.60 2.02 13.86
C ALA A 130 -18.24 3.31 14.43
N GLN A 131 -17.42 4.23 14.94
CA GLN A 131 -17.86 5.54 15.43
C GLN A 131 -18.46 6.40 14.32
N GLN A 132 -17.77 6.49 13.18
CA GLN A 132 -18.23 7.31 12.06
C GLN A 132 -19.56 6.77 11.52
N ALA A 133 -19.72 5.45 11.42
CA ALA A 133 -20.99 4.82 11.06
C ALA A 133 -22.10 5.07 12.10
N LEU A 134 -21.77 5.07 13.40
CA LEU A 134 -22.74 5.38 14.46
C LEU A 134 -23.26 6.82 14.35
N SER A 135 -22.43 7.75 13.88
CA SER A 135 -22.85 9.14 13.65
C SER A 135 -23.89 9.28 12.53
N MET A 136 -23.93 8.32 11.59
CA MET A 136 -24.88 8.27 10.49
C MET A 136 -26.15 7.49 10.85
N ASP A 137 -26.02 6.45 11.68
CA ASP A 137 -27.11 5.60 12.16
C ASP A 137 -26.96 5.34 13.67
N PRO A 138 -27.70 6.07 14.52
CA PRO A 138 -27.65 5.92 15.97
C PRO A 138 -28.11 4.55 16.51
N SER A 139 -28.71 3.69 15.68
CA SER A 139 -29.12 2.33 16.09
C SER A 139 -27.94 1.35 16.21
N ALA A 140 -26.75 1.77 15.79
CA ALA A 140 -25.53 0.97 15.68
C ALA A 140 -25.64 -0.20 14.68
N ASN A 141 -26.70 -0.28 13.87
CA ASN A 141 -26.80 -1.30 12.83
C ASN A 141 -25.74 -1.07 11.76
N MET A 142 -25.64 0.15 11.24
CA MET A 142 -24.57 0.49 10.30
C MET A 142 -23.17 0.24 10.89
N SER A 143 -22.94 0.56 12.17
CA SER A 143 -21.67 0.27 12.84
C SER A 143 -21.33 -1.22 12.86
N ARG A 144 -22.32 -2.09 13.00
CA ARG A 144 -22.12 -3.55 12.91
C ARG A 144 -21.83 -3.95 11.47
N ASP A 145 -22.57 -3.42 10.51
CA ASP A 145 -22.43 -3.78 9.09
C ASP A 145 -21.06 -3.37 8.52
N VAL A 146 -20.58 -2.15 8.82
CA VAL A 146 -19.24 -1.69 8.35
C VAL A 146 -18.09 -2.48 8.97
N MET A 147 -18.32 -3.10 10.14
CA MET A 147 -17.35 -3.97 10.81
C MET A 147 -17.48 -5.42 10.35
N ASN A 148 -17.94 -5.65 9.12
CA ASN A 148 -17.96 -6.96 8.47
C ASN A 148 -17.31 -6.93 7.09
N GLY A 149 -16.75 -8.07 6.70
CA GLY A 149 -16.36 -8.39 5.34
C GLY A 149 -17.01 -9.69 4.89
N PHE A 150 -16.88 -10.03 3.61
CA PHE A 150 -17.46 -11.25 3.08
C PHE A 150 -16.68 -12.49 3.53
N HIS A 151 -17.43 -13.52 3.93
CA HIS A 151 -16.89 -14.87 3.94
C HIS A 151 -16.46 -15.27 2.51
N PRO A 152 -15.31 -15.94 2.31
CA PRO A 152 -14.80 -16.28 0.98
C PRO A 152 -15.81 -16.98 0.06
N ASP A 153 -16.64 -17.86 0.62
CA ASP A 153 -17.64 -18.61 -0.15
C ASP A 153 -18.82 -17.75 -0.62
N SER A 154 -19.08 -16.61 0.03
CA SER A 154 -20.12 -15.66 -0.40
C SER A 154 -19.71 -14.87 -1.65
N VAL A 155 -18.41 -14.83 -1.97
CA VAL A 155 -17.85 -14.11 -3.12
C VAL A 155 -16.98 -15.06 -3.96
N ALA A 156 -17.57 -16.19 -4.37
CA ALA A 156 -16.87 -17.31 -5.01
C ALA A 156 -16.00 -16.94 -6.22
N VAL A 157 -16.40 -15.93 -7.00
CA VAL A 157 -15.58 -15.43 -8.13
C VAL A 157 -14.28 -14.80 -7.63
N TYR A 158 -14.35 -13.95 -6.61
CA TYR A 158 -13.15 -13.35 -5.99
C TYR A 158 -12.28 -14.40 -5.31
N LYS A 159 -12.90 -15.38 -4.64
CA LYS A 159 -12.19 -16.53 -4.08
C LYS A 159 -11.34 -17.23 -5.15
N ALA A 160 -11.93 -17.54 -6.31
CA ALA A 160 -11.21 -18.16 -7.42
C ALA A 160 -10.09 -17.26 -7.97
N LEU A 161 -10.35 -15.96 -8.15
CA LEU A 161 -9.33 -15.02 -8.63
C LEU A 161 -8.13 -14.94 -7.68
N VAL A 162 -8.37 -14.89 -6.37
CA VAL A 162 -7.32 -14.86 -5.35
C VAL A 162 -6.50 -16.16 -5.32
N SER A 163 -7.13 -17.31 -5.58
CA SER A 163 -6.43 -18.60 -5.59
C SER A 163 -5.58 -18.82 -6.85
N GLU A 164 -6.00 -18.26 -8.00
CA GLU A 164 -5.38 -18.56 -9.30
C GLU A 164 -4.52 -17.42 -9.86
N PHE A 165 -4.61 -16.21 -9.29
CA PHE A 165 -3.92 -15.02 -9.78
C PHE A 165 -3.27 -14.22 -8.65
N ALA A 166 -2.42 -13.27 -9.03
CA ALA A 166 -1.78 -12.35 -8.10
C ALA A 166 -2.78 -11.36 -7.48
N VAL A 167 -2.59 -11.09 -6.19
CA VAL A 167 -3.31 -10.07 -5.43
C VAL A 167 -2.33 -8.97 -5.04
N PHE A 168 -2.75 -7.71 -5.20
CA PHE A 168 -2.02 -6.55 -4.70
C PHE A 168 -2.73 -6.04 -3.44
N ASP A 169 -2.01 -5.99 -2.31
CA ASP A 169 -2.57 -5.74 -0.97
C ASP A 169 -1.79 -4.67 -0.16
N ARG A 170 -0.93 -3.87 -0.83
CA ARG A 170 -0.15 -2.76 -0.27
C ARG A 170 0.10 -1.65 -1.28
#